data_AF-A0A9Q0UXR7-F1
#
_entry.id   AF-A0A9Q0UXR7-F1
#
_cell.length_a   1.000
_cell.length_b   1.000
_cell.length_c   1.000
_cell.angle_alpha   90.00
_cell.angle_beta   90.00
_cell.angle_gamma   90.00
#
_symmetry.space_group_name_H-M   'P 1'
#
loop_
_entity.id
_entity.type
_entity.pdbx_description
1 polymer ?
#
loop_
_entity_poly.entity_id
_entity_poly.type
_entity_poly.pdbx_seq_one_letter_code
_entity_poly.pdbx_strand_id
1 'polypeptide(L)' 'MQNTEIRPDVICYTALIDGHCKVDRLEDAISLYDEMIYRGVEPDIATCTALLSGCRNRRDVDMFLK' A
#
# COMPACT_ATOMS: atom_id res chain seq x y z
N MET A 1 -25.79 -14.02 -3.38
CA MET A 1 -25.10 -12.95 -2.61
C MET A 1 -24.88 -11.82 -3.59
N GLN A 2 -25.39 -10.62 -3.29
CA GLN A 2 -25.22 -9.47 -4.16
C GLN A 2 -23.72 -9.14 -4.19
N ASN A 3 -23.07 -9.36 -5.34
CA ASN A 3 -21.70 -8.95 -5.56
C ASN A 3 -21.73 -7.43 -5.77
N THR A 4 -21.96 -6.68 -4.70
CA THR A 4 -21.68 -5.25 -4.69
C THR A 4 -20.19 -5.16 -4.96
N GLU A 5 -19.82 -4.49 -6.05
CA GLU A 5 -18.44 -4.21 -6.38
C GLU A 5 -17.89 -3.31 -5.26
N ILE A 6 -17.43 -3.92 -4.16
CA ILE A 6 -16.85 -3.20 -3.02
C ILE A 6 -15.52 -2.69 -3.52
N ARG A 7 -15.51 -1.43 -3.95
CA ARG A 7 -14.29 -0.73 -4.31
C ARG A 7 -13.53 -0.47 -3.00
N PRO A 8 -12.33 -1.05 -2.82
CA PRO A 8 -11.53 -0.75 -1.65
C PRO A 8 -11.23 0.75 -1.65
N ASP A 9 -11.50 1.40 -0.54
CA ASP A 9 -11.17 2.80 -0.33
C ASP A 9 -9.72 2.94 0.18
N VAL A 10 -9.29 4.20 0.38
CA VAL A 10 -7.96 4.53 0.92
C VAL A 10 -7.69 3.79 2.23
N ILE A 11 -8.69 3.68 3.10
CA ILE A 11 -8.56 3.05 4.41
C ILE A 11 -8.28 1.55 4.26
N CYS A 12 -8.98 0.90 3.34
CA CYS A 12 -8.80 -0.52 3.06
C CYS A 12 -7.39 -0.83 2.53
N TYR A 13 -6.92 -0.05 1.55
CA TYR A 13 -5.55 -0.19 1.01
C TYR A 13 -4.50 0.08 2.08
N THR A 14 -4.62 1.17 2.83
CA THR A 14 -3.67 1.52 3.91
C THR A 14 -3.59 0.42 4.97
N ALA A 15 -4.72 -0.17 5.37
CA ALA A 15 -4.74 -1.25 6.35
C ALA A 15 -4.04 -2.52 5.83
N LEU A 16 -4.26 -2.89 4.56
CA LEU A 16 -3.58 -4.04 3.95
C LEU A 16 -2.08 -3.79 3.83
N ILE A 17 -1.68 -2.62 3.32
CA ILE A 17 -0.28 -2.21 3.17
C ILE A 17 0.44 -2.25 4.51
N ASP A 18 -0.13 -1.65 5.57
CA ASP A 18 0.41 -1.67 6.93
C ASP A 18 0.53 -3.10 7.47
N GLY A 19 -0.49 -3.93 7.26
CA GLY A 19 -0.46 -5.35 7.63
C GLY A 19 0.68 -6.11 6.94
N HIS A 20 0.84 -5.93 5.62
CA HIS A 20 1.90 -6.56 4.84
C HIS A 20 3.30 -6.07 5.24
N CYS A 21 3.47 -4.77 5.51
CA CYS A 21 4.72 -4.20 6.02
C CYS A 21 5.10 -4.78 7.40
N LYS A 22 4.12 -5.00 8.29
CA LYS A 22 4.37 -5.59 9.62
C LYS A 22 4.79 -7.06 9.59
N VAL A 23 4.44 -7.80 8.54
CA VAL A 23 4.84 -9.20 8.35
C VAL A 23 6.00 -9.38 7.36
N ASP A 24 6.76 -8.30 7.11
CA ASP A 24 7.95 -8.27 6.24
C ASP A 24 7.67 -8.65 4.77
N ARG A 25 6.41 -8.48 4.33
CA ARG A 25 5.96 -8.71 2.95
C ARG A 25 5.87 -7.40 2.18
N LEU A 26 7.01 -6.73 2.05
CA LEU A 26 7.08 -5.42 1.40
C LEU A 26 6.66 -5.47 -0.08
N GLU A 27 7.00 -6.54 -0.81
CA GLU A 27 6.62 -6.70 -2.23
C GLU A 27 5.09 -6.75 -2.43
N ASP A 28 4.36 -7.40 -1.52
CA ASP A 28 2.90 -7.43 -1.54
C ASP A 28 2.32 -6.04 -1.22
N ALA A 29 2.90 -5.35 -0.22
CA ALA A 29 2.49 -4.00 0.15
C ALA A 29 2.69 -3.00 -1.00
N ILE A 30 3.80 -3.14 -1.72
CA ILE A 30 4.13 -2.38 -2.93
C ILE A 30 3.11 -2.65 -4.04
N SER A 31 2.78 -3.92 -4.28
CA SER A 31 1.82 -4.29 -5.32
C SER A 31 0.42 -3.71 -5.04
N LEU A 32 0.03 -3.66 -3.77
CA LEU A 32 -1.22 -3.01 -3.33
C LEU A 32 -1.18 -1.49 -3.51
N TYR A 33 -0.03 -0.87 -3.27
CA TYR A 33 0.16 0.56 -3.51
C TYR A 33 0.07 0.90 -5.01
N ASP A 34 0.69 0.12 -5.88
CA ASP A 34 0.59 0.31 -7.33
C ASP A 34 -0.86 0.09 -7.82
N GLU A 35 -1.57 -0.89 -7.26
CA GLU A 35 -2.98 -1.13 -7.55
C GLU A 35 -3.86 0.05 -7.12
N MET A 36 -3.58 0.62 -5.94
CA MET A 36 -4.27 1.79 -5.40
C MET A 36 -4.17 2.98 -6.37
N ILE A 37 -2.95 3.29 -6.86
CA ILE A 37 -2.72 4.34 -7.87
C ILE A 37 -3.42 4.01 -9.18
N TYR A 38 -3.29 2.77 -9.68
CA TYR A 38 -3.90 2.34 -10.93
C TYR A 38 -5.44 2.49 -10.92
N ARG A 39 -6.06 2.28 -9.76
CA ARG A 39 -7.50 2.45 -9.56
C ARG A 39 -7.92 3.91 -9.31
N GLY A 40 -6.98 4.85 -9.28
CA GLY A 40 -7.23 6.27 -9.01
C GLY A 40 -7.55 6.56 -7.55
N VAL A 41 -7.15 5.69 -6.63
CA VAL A 41 -7.26 5.91 -5.20
C VAL A 41 -5.96 6.60 -4.75
N GLU A 42 -6.05 7.81 -4.22
CA GLU A 42 -4.85 8.56 -3.82
C GLU A 42 -4.30 8.06 -2.48
N PRO A 43 -3.03 7.64 -2.41
CA PRO A 43 -2.39 7.28 -1.15
C PRO A 43 -2.29 8.47 -0.21
N ASP A 44 -2.46 8.19 1.08
CA ASP A 44 -2.38 9.21 2.13
C ASP A 44 -1.04 9.11 2.90
N ILE A 45 -0.87 10.02 3.86
CA ILE A 45 0.33 10.06 4.71
C ILE A 45 0.49 8.74 5.47
N ALA A 46 -0.60 8.08 5.86
CA ALA A 46 -0.55 6.81 6.57
C ALA A 46 -0.07 5.67 5.65
N THR A 47 -0.52 5.63 4.39
CA THR A 47 -0.02 4.69 3.36
C THR A 47 1.47 4.85 3.17
N CYS A 48 1.95 6.08 2.97
CA CYS A 48 3.37 6.37 2.79
C CYS A 48 4.19 6.03 4.05
N THR A 49 3.68 6.35 5.23
CA THR A 49 4.34 6.03 6.51
C THR A 49 4.44 4.52 6.72
N ALA A 50 3.40 3.76 6.38
CA ALA A 50 3.40 2.31 6.46
C ALA A 50 4.49 1.70 5.58
N LEU A 51 4.57 2.11 4.31
CA LEU A 51 5.61 1.66 3.38
C LEU A 51 7.01 2.01 3.87
N LEU A 52 7.23 3.25 4.31
CA LEU A 52 8.51 3.68 4.89
C LEU A 52 8.90 2.87 6.13
N SER A 53 7.93 2.52 6.98
CA SER A 53 8.16 1.69 8.16
C SER A 53 8.51 0.23 7.80
N GLY A 54 7.96 -0.28 6.71
CA GLY A 54 8.30 -1.58 6.14
C GLY A 54 9.68 -1.58 5.45
N CYS A 55 10.13 -0.44 4.95
CA CYS A 55 11.48 -0.23 4.40
C CYS A 55 12.55 -0.12 5.51
N ARG A 56 12.60 -1.11 6.42
CA ARG A 56 13.47 -1.01 7.61
C ARG A 56 14.96 -1.24 7.33
N ASN A 57 15.34 -1.75 6.14
CA ASN A 57 16.76 -1.99 5.81
C ASN A 57 17.08 -2.23 4.32
N ARG A 58 16.12 -2.12 3.39
CA ARG A 58 16.40 -2.25 1.96
C ARG A 58 16.74 -0.87 1.39
N ARG A 59 17.82 -0.77 0.61
CA ARG A 59 18.34 0.46 -0.02
C ARG A 59 17.42 0.98 -1.14
N ASP A 60 16.11 0.94 -0.93
CA ASP A 60 15.10 1.06 -1.98
C ASP A 60 14.27 2.35 -1.78
N VAL A 61 14.95 3.45 -1.41
CA VAL A 61 14.35 4.80 -1.29
C VAL A 61 13.99 5.42 -2.65
N ASP A 62 14.31 4.75 -3.76
CA ASP A 62 14.05 5.21 -5.12
C ASP A 62 12.60 4.99 -5.58
N MET A 63 11.78 4.38 -4.72
CA MET A 63 10.46 3.89 -5.11
C MET A 63 9.38 4.98 -5.26
N PHE A 64 9.62 6.18 -4.74
CA PHE A 64 8.66 7.29 -4.74
C PHE A 64 9.02 8.47 -5.67
N LEU A 65 10.06 8.32 -6.52
CA LEU A 65 10.61 9.42 -7.33
C LEU A 65 10.47 9.26 -8.86
N LYS A 66 9.50 8.47 -9.35
CA LYS A 66 9.25 8.34 -10.80
C LYS A 66 8.07 9.18 -11.28
#